data_AF-A0A449GCQ1-F1
#
_entry.id   AF-A0A449GCQ1-F1
#
_cell.length_a   1.000
_cell.length_b   1.000
_cell.length_c   1.000
_cell.angle_alpha   90.00
_cell.angle_beta   90.00
_cell.angle_gamma   90.00
#
_symmetry.space_group_name_H-M   'P 1'
#
loop_
_entity.id
_entity.type
_entity.pdbx_description
1 polymer ?
#
loop_
_entity_poly.entity_id
_entity_poly.type
_entity_poly.pdbx_seq_one_letter_code
_entity_poly.pdbx_strand_id
1 'polypeptide(L)' 'MSTTAQRRAELASFLRARRARLDPVTVGLPPAGPRRRAGLRREEVATLSGVRCRLHTLD' A
#
# COMPACT_ATOMS: atom_id res chain seq x y z
N MET A 1 22.23 18.16 -1.71
CA MET A 1 20.75 18.14 -1.84
C MET A 1 20.33 16.77 -2.35
N SER A 2 19.41 16.05 -1.70
CA SER A 2 18.93 14.75 -2.21
C SER A 2 18.17 14.93 -3.52
N THR A 3 18.42 14.03 -4.48
CA THR A 3 17.74 14.04 -5.77
C THR A 3 16.26 13.70 -5.59
N THR A 4 15.42 14.13 -6.53
CA THR A 4 13.99 13.77 -6.54
C THR A 4 13.80 12.26 -6.59
N ALA A 5 14.68 11.52 -7.28
CA ALA A 5 14.65 10.06 -7.33
C ALA A 5 14.88 9.44 -5.95
N GLN A 6 15.87 9.93 -5.21
CA GLN A 6 16.17 9.44 -3.86
C GLN A 6 15.02 9.73 -2.89
N ARG A 7 14.46 10.94 -2.91
CA ARG A 7 13.29 11.32 -2.09
C ARG A 7 12.07 10.44 -2.38
N ARG A 8 11.80 10.13 -3.66
CA ARG A 8 10.72 9.21 -4.04
C ARG A 8 10.95 7.81 -3.52
N ALA A 9 12.20 7.31 -3.55
CA ALA A 9 12.54 5.99 -3.04
C ALA A 9 12.35 5.91 -1.51
N GLU A 10 12.81 6.92 -0.78
CA GLU A 10 12.64 7.05 0.67
C GLU A 10 11.14 7.11 1.03
N LEU A 11 10.36 7.96 0.36
CA LEU A 11 8.91 8.04 0.56
C LEU A 11 8.21 6.72 0.25
N ALA A 12 8.57 6.06 -0.85
CA ALA A 12 8.00 4.77 -1.21
C ALA A 12 8.32 3.69 -0.16
N SER A 13 9.53 3.71 0.41
CA SER A 13 9.92 2.81 1.51
C SER A 13 9.10 3.09 2.77
N PHE A 14 8.98 4.35 3.16
CA PHE A 14 8.19 4.78 4.32
C PHE A 14 6.73 4.35 4.20
N LEU A 15 6.07 4.63 3.07
CA LEU A 15 4.68 4.25 2.82
C LEU A 15 4.50 2.72 2.82
N ARG A 16 5.45 1.97 2.26
CA ARG A 16 5.43 0.50 2.30
C ARG A 16 5.52 -0.03 3.74
N ALA A 17 6.41 0.54 4.56
CA ALA A 17 6.56 0.13 5.95
C ALA A 17 5.31 0.45 6.77
N ARG A 18 4.68 1.62 6.55
CA ARG A 18 3.47 2.02 7.27
C ARG A 18 2.28 1.13 6.95
N ARG A 19 2.01 0.87 5.66
CA ARG A 19 0.87 0.01 5.26
C ARG A 19 1.02 -1.44 5.73
N ALA A 20 2.25 -1.95 5.81
CA ALA A 20 2.51 -3.33 6.26
C ALA A 20 2.19 -3.55 7.75
N ARG A 21 2.09 -2.48 8.55
CA ARG A 21 1.78 -2.54 9.99
C ARG A 21 0.29 -2.34 10.30
N LEU A 22 -0.52 -1.94 9.32
CA LEU A 22 -1.94 -1.67 9.53
C LEU A 22 -2.75 -2.94 9.32
N ASP A 23 -3.58 -3.30 10.29
CA ASP A 23 -4.54 -4.39 10.14
C ASP A 23 -5.74 -3.90 9.30
N PRO A 24 -6.07 -4.57 8.18
CA PRO A 24 -7.28 -4.30 7.40
C PRO A 24 -8.54 -4.09 8.24
N VAL A 25 -8.74 -4.91 9.29
CA VAL A 25 -9.94 -4.84 10.12
C VAL A 25 -10.01 -3.52 10.89
N THR A 26 -8.88 -3.01 11.35
CA THR A 26 -8.81 -1.74 12.11
C THR A 26 -9.12 -0.50 11.28
N VAL A 27 -9.11 -0.61 9.95
CA VAL A 27 -9.42 0.48 9.02
C VAL A 27 -10.75 0.25 8.29
N GLY A 28 -11.60 -0.65 8.81
CA GLY A 28 -12.95 -0.89 8.29
C GLY A 28 -13.00 -1.79 7.05
N LEU A 29 -11.90 -2.47 6.70
CA LEU A 29 -11.92 -3.49 5.67
C LEU A 29 -12.33 -4.85 6.26
N PRO A 30 -13.02 -5.69 5.49
CA PRO A 30 -13.34 -7.03 5.95
C PRO A 30 -12.07 -7.84 6.24
N PRO A 31 -12.13 -8.77 7.20
CA PRO A 31 -11.07 -9.75 7.36
C PRO A 31 -10.99 -10.56 6.06
N ALA A 32 -9.86 -10.50 5.35
CA ALA A 32 -9.61 -11.45 4.28
C ALA A 32 -8.96 -12.69 4.89
N GLY A 33 -9.25 -13.84 4.28
CA GLY A 33 -8.71 -15.15 4.65
C GLY A 33 -7.18 -15.23 4.54
N PRO A 34 -6.60 -16.42 4.34
CA PRO A 34 -5.15 -16.60 4.36
C PRO A 34 -4.41 -15.59 3.46
N ARG A 35 -3.62 -14.68 4.07
CA ARG A 35 -2.89 -13.61 3.36
C ARG A 35 -1.40 -13.92 3.34
N ARG A 36 -0.78 -13.89 2.17
CA ARG A 36 0.69 -13.97 2.01
C ARG A 36 1.43 -12.69 2.45
N ARG A 37 0.74 -11.54 2.42
CA ARG A 37 1.31 -10.24 2.84
C ARG A 37 0.63 -9.78 4.12
N ALA A 38 1.46 -9.37 5.09
CA ALA A 38 1.01 -8.68 6.28
C ALA A 38 0.56 -7.24 5.96
N GLY A 39 -0.48 -6.80 6.65
CA GLY A 39 -1.08 -5.48 6.55
C GLY A 39 -1.77 -5.15 5.23
N LEU A 40 -1.95 -3.86 4.95
CA LEU A 40 -2.72 -3.39 3.79
C LEU A 40 -1.97 -3.59 2.46
N ARG A 41 -2.70 -4.10 1.47
CA ARG A 41 -2.29 -4.21 0.07
C ARG A 41 -2.49 -2.87 -0.66
N ARG A 42 -1.95 -2.76 -1.88
CA ARG A 42 -2.03 -1.50 -2.62
C ARG A 42 -3.46 -1.19 -3.01
N GLU A 43 -4.19 -2.21 -3.45
CA GLU A 43 -5.62 -2.17 -3.78
C GLU A 43 -6.48 -1.74 -2.58
N GLU A 44 -6.21 -2.29 -1.39
CA GLU A 44 -6.90 -1.94 -0.14
C GLU A 44 -6.65 -0.47 0.23
N VAL A 45 -5.41 0.00 0.13
CA VAL A 45 -5.07 1.43 0.31
C VAL A 45 -5.76 2.31 -0.73
N ALA A 46 -5.85 1.85 -1.98
CA ALA A 46 -6.53 2.57 -3.06
C ALA A 46 -8.03 2.73 -2.75
N THR A 47 -8.68 1.65 -2.30
CA THR A 47 -10.07 1.67 -1.83
C THR A 47 -10.26 2.67 -0.70
N LEU A 48 -9.40 2.65 0.31
CA LEU A 48 -9.48 3.58 1.45
C LEU A 48 -9.20 5.04 1.07
N SER A 49 -8.41 5.29 0.04
CA SER A 49 -8.05 6.64 -0.42
C SER A 49 -8.98 7.20 -1.50
N GLY A 50 -9.94 6.41 -1.99
CA GLY A 50 -10.79 6.79 -3.13
C GLY A 50 -10.04 6.86 -4.47
N VAL A 51 -8.80 6.36 -4.55
CA VAL A 51 -7.98 6.36 -5.76
C VAL A 51 -8.11 5.02 -6.47
N ARG A 52 -8.34 5.01 -7.80
CA ARG A 52 -8.32 3.76 -8.57
C ARG A 52 -6.88 3.29 -8.80
N CYS A 53 -6.46 2.19 -8.17
CA CYS A 53 -5.15 1.58 -8.42
C CYS A 53 -5.25 0.59 -9.60
N ARG A 54 -5.05 1.08 -10.83
CA ARG A 54 -4.81 0.20 -11.98
C ARG A 54 -3.33 -0.19 -12.00
N LEU A 55 -3.04 -1.46 -11.77
CA LEU A 55 -1.74 -2.05 -12.11
C LEU A 55 -1.62 -2.04 -13.64
N HIS A 56 -0.53 -1.51 -14.19
CA HIS A 56 -0.15 -1.88 -15.56
C HIS A 56 0.36 -3.32 -15.48
N THR A 57 -0.53 -4.28 -15.66
CA THR A 57 -0.08 -5.61 -16.08
C THR A 57 0.17 -5.48 -17.57
N LEU A 58 1.42 -5.70 -17.99
CA LEU A 58 1.73 -5.97 -19.39
C LEU A 58 1.03 -7.27 -19.76
N ASP A 59 0.10 -7.21 -20.72
CA ASP A 59 -0.06 -8.29 -21.70
C ASP A 59 1.18 -8.28 -22.61
#